data_AF-A0A7H8NGJ9-F1
#
_entry.id   AF-A0A7H8NGJ9-F1
#
_cell.length_a   1.000
_cell.length_b   1.000
_cell.length_c   1.000
_cell.angle_alpha   90.00
_cell.angle_beta   90.00
_cell.angle_gamma   90.00
#
_symmetry.space_group_name_H-M   'P 1'
#
loop_
_entity.id
_entity.type
_entity.pdbx_description
1 polymer ?
#
loop_
_entity_poly.entity_id
_entity_poly.type
_entity_poly.pdbx_seq_one_letter_code
_entity_poly.pdbx_strand_id
1 'polypeptide(L)'
;MSTERVHRVGEEQAPGRWAGQGPPWRRWGAAPSGRLPWVSSLAVAVFQCVGTNFASHRQADRVDLDPLAWLLLVSGPAFLVIRHRYPRVTVFGTCAVVTAYLAAGYPYGPIFLSVVLACFSAVTSGHRRAAWSAVGLTWLAHALVTHWLYRWLPPGGDGAAGWWQEMGIAAWVLVVLALSELARLRRERLVRERVEREVAERRRADEERLRIARELHDVLAHSISVINVQAGVGLALLDQDPEQARTALTTIKGASKEALGEVRQVLDSLRTPGSAPRSPAPGLDRVPELTEQAAAAGLRVEVRTEGRRADLSPGADLAAFRIVQEALTNVIRHSEARGARVVLRHGANALHVSIDDDGPASSAAGGGRADTMSGGNGLVGMRERAAAFGGTVEAGPRPDGGFRVLARIPLPPEETP
;
A
#
# COMPACT_ATOMS: atom_id res chain seq x y z
N MET A 1 -30.72 47.18 12.01
CA MET A 1 -31.71 46.16 11.60
C MET A 1 -31.58 45.95 10.11
N SER A 2 -31.75 44.70 9.66
CA SER A 2 -31.57 44.15 8.29
C SER A 2 -30.11 43.87 7.91
N THR A 3 -29.50 42.68 7.98
CA THR A 3 -29.81 41.25 7.63
C THR A 3 -30.02 40.93 6.15
N GLU A 4 -28.93 40.49 5.49
CA GLU A 4 -28.92 39.60 4.31
C GLU A 4 -27.54 38.91 4.26
N ARG A 5 -27.34 37.76 4.90
CA ARG A 5 -27.54 36.37 4.43
C ARG A 5 -26.80 36.04 3.12
N VAL A 6 -25.51 35.75 3.24
CA VAL A 6 -24.69 35.11 2.18
C VAL A 6 -24.79 33.59 2.32
N HIS A 7 -25.28 32.95 1.26
CA HIS A 7 -25.31 31.50 1.08
C HIS A 7 -23.88 30.93 0.98
N ARG A 8 -23.54 29.98 1.86
CA ARG A 8 -22.39 29.06 1.72
C ARG A 8 -22.92 27.74 1.17
N VAL A 9 -22.43 27.31 0.02
CA VAL A 9 -22.60 25.94 -0.50
C VAL A 9 -21.25 25.48 -1.01
N GLY A 10 -20.83 24.29 -0.59
CA GLY A 10 -19.66 23.58 -1.14
C GLY A 10 -18.74 22.99 -0.07
N GLU A 11 -19.25 22.04 0.71
CA GLU A 11 -18.40 21.13 1.50
C GLU A 11 -17.66 20.19 0.53
N GLU A 12 -16.34 20.33 0.46
CA GLU A 12 -15.44 19.34 -0.13
C GLU A 12 -15.40 18.09 0.75
N GLN A 13 -15.94 16.99 0.23
CA GLN A 13 -15.78 15.66 0.83
C GLN A 13 -14.32 15.23 0.76
N ALA A 14 -13.72 15.03 1.93
CA ALA A 14 -12.37 14.49 2.08
C ALA A 14 -12.29 13.03 1.55
N PRO A 15 -11.22 12.66 0.81
CA PRO A 15 -11.05 11.28 0.38
C PRO A 15 -10.73 10.37 1.57
N GLY A 16 -11.49 9.28 1.67
CA GLY A 16 -11.39 8.26 2.71
C GLY A 16 -10.00 7.67 2.84
N ARG A 17 -9.50 7.63 4.09
CA ARG A 17 -8.27 6.97 4.49
C ARG A 17 -8.41 5.45 4.29
N TRP A 18 -7.81 4.91 3.24
CA TRP A 18 -7.57 3.48 3.11
C TRP A 18 -6.46 3.07 4.09
N ALA A 19 -6.84 2.49 5.22
CA ALA A 19 -5.94 1.83 6.15
C ALA A 19 -5.43 0.51 5.54
N GLY A 20 -4.44 0.61 4.65
CA GLY A 20 -3.72 -0.55 4.12
C GLY A 20 -2.88 -1.22 5.20
N GLN A 21 -3.21 -2.46 5.53
CA GLN A 21 -2.37 -3.33 6.37
C GLN A 21 -1.05 -3.59 5.64
N GLY A 22 0.04 -3.00 6.12
CA GLY A 22 1.39 -3.24 5.59
C GLY A 22 1.93 -4.63 5.94
N PRO A 23 2.99 -5.10 5.24
CA PRO A 23 3.54 -6.45 5.36
C PRO A 23 4.05 -6.77 6.78
N PRO A 24 4.01 -8.06 7.20
CA PRO A 24 4.11 -8.49 8.61
C PRO A 24 5.45 -8.18 9.30
N TRP A 25 6.51 -7.86 8.55
CA TRP A 25 7.81 -7.49 9.11
C TRP A 25 7.92 -6.04 9.61
N ARG A 26 6.92 -5.17 9.39
CA ARG A 26 6.91 -3.78 9.91
C ARG A 26 6.76 -3.65 11.44
N ARG A 27 6.57 -4.77 12.17
CA ARG A 27 6.29 -4.76 13.63
C ARG A 27 7.49 -4.61 14.56
N TRP A 28 8.73 -4.61 14.05
CA TRP A 28 9.92 -4.68 14.91
C TRP A 28 10.53 -3.32 15.32
N GLY A 29 9.91 -2.19 14.95
CA GLY A 29 10.48 -0.85 15.24
C GLY A 29 9.52 0.20 15.81
N ALA A 30 8.21 -0.09 15.86
CA ALA A 30 7.22 0.80 16.45
C ALA A 30 6.54 0.05 17.60
N ALA A 31 6.96 0.35 18.84
CA ALA A 31 6.20 -0.10 20.00
C ALA A 31 4.75 0.37 19.85
N PRO A 32 3.74 -0.48 20.09
CA PRO A 32 2.34 -0.12 19.89
C PRO A 32 2.01 1.12 20.73
N SER A 33 1.69 2.20 20.05
CA SER A 33 1.25 3.47 20.63
C SER A 33 -0.04 3.24 21.41
N GLY A 34 0.09 3.01 22.71
CA GLY A 34 -1.06 2.92 23.63
C GLY A 34 -0.87 1.99 24.83
N ARG A 35 0.05 1.03 24.81
CA ARG A 35 0.24 0.13 25.97
C ARG A 35 1.33 0.67 26.89
N LEU A 36 0.96 0.95 28.13
CA LEU A 36 1.93 1.24 29.21
C LEU A 36 2.95 0.09 29.29
N PRO A 37 4.25 0.36 29.50
CA PRO A 37 5.33 -0.63 29.48
C PRO A 37 5.37 -1.55 30.72
N TRP A 38 4.20 -1.98 31.21
CA TRP A 38 4.03 -2.66 32.50
C TRP A 38 4.81 -3.97 32.59
N VAL A 39 4.91 -4.76 31.52
CA VAL A 39 5.67 -6.03 31.50
C VAL A 39 7.15 -5.78 31.80
N SER A 40 7.74 -4.78 31.12
CA SER A 40 9.14 -4.44 31.35
C SER A 40 9.36 -3.85 32.75
N SER A 41 8.42 -3.03 33.25
CA SER A 41 8.50 -2.48 34.61
C SER A 41 8.37 -3.57 35.67
N LEU A 42 7.50 -4.56 35.46
CA LEU A 42 7.33 -5.72 36.34
C LEU A 42 8.59 -6.59 36.37
N ALA A 43 9.19 -6.86 35.20
CA ALA A 43 10.45 -7.60 35.13
C ALA A 43 11.57 -6.89 35.90
N VAL A 44 11.66 -5.56 35.79
CA VAL A 44 12.60 -4.75 36.57
C VAL A 44 12.28 -4.84 38.06
N ALA A 45 11.00 -4.78 38.46
CA ALA A 45 10.61 -4.92 39.86
C ALA A 45 11.01 -6.27 40.45
N VAL A 46 10.76 -7.37 39.73
CA VAL A 46 11.16 -8.72 40.15
C VAL A 46 12.67 -8.82 40.26
N PHE A 47 13.41 -8.40 39.23
CA PHE A 47 14.87 -8.43 39.24
C PHE A 47 15.46 -7.61 40.40
N GLN A 48 14.87 -6.43 40.65
CA GLN A 48 15.29 -5.55 41.72
C GLN A 48 15.04 -6.17 43.10
N CYS A 49 13.85 -6.72 43.31
CA CYS A 49 13.45 -7.40 44.54
C CYS A 49 14.35 -8.61 44.83
N VAL A 50 14.47 -9.53 43.87
CA VAL A 50 15.25 -10.76 44.02
C VAL A 50 16.73 -10.47 44.15
N GLY A 51 17.27 -9.59 43.30
CA GLY A 51 18.69 -9.27 43.29
C GLY A 51 19.12 -8.51 44.55
N THR A 52 18.30 -7.59 45.06
CA THR A 52 18.59 -6.90 46.33
C THR A 52 18.50 -7.85 47.51
N ASN A 53 17.50 -8.74 47.54
CA ASN A 53 17.41 -9.78 48.57
C ASN A 53 18.62 -10.72 48.56
N PHE A 54 19.12 -11.10 47.39
CA PHE A 54 20.35 -11.89 47.31
C PHE A 54 21.58 -11.09 47.77
N ALA A 55 21.66 -9.82 47.41
CA ALA A 55 22.78 -8.94 47.78
C ALA A 55 22.83 -8.59 49.27
N SER A 56 21.68 -8.54 49.96
CA SER A 56 21.61 -8.23 51.40
C SER A 56 22.34 -9.27 52.26
N HIS A 57 22.34 -10.55 51.86
CA HIS A 57 23.02 -11.63 52.57
C HIS A 57 24.54 -11.45 52.69
N ARG A 58 25.13 -10.56 51.88
CA ARG A 58 26.58 -10.24 51.90
C ARG A 58 26.89 -8.89 52.54
N GLN A 59 25.91 -8.23 53.14
CA GLN A 59 26.02 -6.86 53.66
C GLN A 59 25.53 -6.80 55.11
N ALA A 60 26.33 -7.35 56.02
CA ALA A 60 25.98 -7.44 57.45
C ALA A 60 25.85 -6.06 58.14
N ASP A 61 26.49 -5.02 57.60
CA ASP A 61 26.48 -3.66 58.15
C ASP A 61 25.25 -2.83 57.69
N ARG A 62 24.23 -3.46 57.11
CA ARG A 62 23.06 -2.79 56.51
C ARG A 62 21.78 -3.18 57.21
N VAL A 63 20.79 -2.29 57.17
CA VAL A 63 19.46 -2.53 57.75
C VAL A 63 18.77 -3.65 56.98
N ASP A 64 18.13 -4.57 57.69
CA ASP A 64 17.37 -5.67 57.08
C ASP A 64 16.21 -5.16 56.19
N LEU A 65 15.80 -5.99 55.23
CA LEU A 65 14.73 -5.68 54.29
C LEU A 65 13.35 -5.78 54.95
N ASP A 66 12.95 -4.72 55.64
CA ASP A 66 11.63 -4.53 56.24
C ASP A 66 10.54 -4.17 55.20
N PRO A 67 9.25 -4.06 55.58
CA PRO A 67 8.18 -3.72 54.64
C PRO A 67 8.39 -2.39 53.89
N LEU A 68 9.06 -1.42 54.52
CA LEU A 68 9.39 -0.14 53.89
C LEU A 68 10.44 -0.31 52.78
N ALA A 69 11.47 -1.14 53.00
CA ALA A 69 12.46 -1.46 51.98
C ALA A 69 11.80 -2.08 50.73
N TRP A 70 10.89 -3.04 50.93
CA TRP A 70 10.14 -3.67 49.84
C TRP A 70 9.25 -2.68 49.10
N LEU A 71 8.56 -1.79 49.82
CA LEU A 71 7.75 -0.73 49.22
C LEU A 71 8.61 0.19 48.32
N LEU A 72 9.79 0.60 48.80
CA LEU A 72 10.72 1.43 48.02
C LEU A 72 11.28 0.68 46.80
N LEU A 73 11.61 -0.61 46.94
CA LEU A 73 12.10 -1.45 45.84
C LEU A 73 11.07 -1.60 44.71
N VAL A 74 9.77 -1.62 45.02
CA VAL A 74 8.70 -1.69 44.00
C VAL A 74 8.33 -0.30 43.46
N SER A 75 8.46 0.74 44.27
CA SER A 75 8.08 2.12 43.90
C SER A 75 8.89 2.67 42.71
N GLY A 76 10.20 2.40 42.65
CA GLY A 76 11.03 2.81 41.51
C GLY A 76 10.52 2.25 40.15
N PRO A 77 10.37 0.93 40.02
CA PRO A 77 9.74 0.29 38.87
C PRO A 77 8.31 0.76 38.58
N ALA A 78 7.51 1.09 39.61
CA ALA A 78 6.17 1.64 39.41
C ALA A 78 6.20 2.98 38.66
N PHE A 79 7.16 3.87 38.96
CA PHE A 79 7.37 5.10 38.18
C PHE A 79 7.73 4.81 36.72
N LEU A 80 8.43 3.70 36.41
CA LEU A 80 8.76 3.36 35.02
C LEU A 80 7.54 3.08 34.15
N VAL A 81 6.37 2.78 34.73
CA VAL A 81 5.12 2.60 33.97
C VAL A 81 4.73 3.89 33.25
N ILE A 82 5.01 5.06 33.82
CA ILE A 82 4.68 6.36 33.24
C ILE A 82 5.85 6.99 32.46
N ARG A 83 6.96 6.27 32.25
CA ARG A 83 8.22 6.80 31.68
C ARG A 83 8.12 7.44 30.30
N HIS A 84 7.15 7.01 29.49
CA HIS A 84 6.92 7.55 28.15
C HIS A 84 5.95 8.73 28.13
N ARG A 85 5.09 8.87 29.16
CA ARG A 85 4.09 9.94 29.24
C ARG A 85 4.58 11.11 30.09
N TYR A 86 5.28 10.83 31.18
CA TYR A 86 5.84 11.83 32.10
C TYR A 86 7.31 11.52 32.42
N PRO A 87 8.25 11.68 31.46
CA PRO A 87 9.66 11.33 31.66
C PRO A 87 10.34 12.10 32.82
N ARG A 88 9.97 13.38 33.01
CA ARG A 88 10.47 14.22 34.11
C ARG A 88 10.04 13.68 35.47
N VAL A 89 8.74 13.44 35.65
CA VAL A 89 8.19 12.89 36.90
C VAL A 89 8.80 11.53 37.19
N THR A 90 8.98 10.71 36.17
CA THR A 90 9.58 9.39 36.30
C THR A 90 11.00 9.46 36.83
N VAL A 91 11.87 10.27 36.21
CA VAL A 91 13.28 10.34 36.65
C VAL A 91 13.44 10.94 38.04
N PHE A 92 12.73 12.02 38.37
CA PHE A 92 12.75 12.59 39.72
C PHE A 92 12.14 11.65 40.75
N GLY A 93 11.04 10.97 40.42
CA GLY A 93 10.40 9.98 41.30
C GLY A 93 11.32 8.79 41.59
N THR A 94 11.94 8.20 40.56
CA THR A 94 12.91 7.10 40.76
C THR A 94 14.12 7.55 41.57
N CYS A 95 14.66 8.74 41.28
CA CYS A 95 15.78 9.31 42.03
C CYS A 95 15.43 9.53 43.50
N ALA A 96 14.26 10.12 43.79
CA ALA A 96 13.79 10.33 45.16
C ALA A 96 13.62 9.01 45.92
N VAL A 97 13.04 7.99 45.29
CA VAL A 97 12.89 6.64 45.88
C VAL A 97 14.24 6.02 46.20
N VAL A 98 15.21 6.10 45.28
CA VAL A 98 16.56 5.56 45.52
C VAL A 98 17.29 6.34 46.61
N THR A 99 17.19 7.67 46.63
CA THR A 99 17.76 8.49 47.71
C THR A 99 17.18 8.11 49.06
N ALA A 100 15.86 7.96 49.16
CA ALA A 100 15.20 7.54 50.40
C ALA A 100 15.66 6.14 50.86
N TYR A 101 15.74 5.19 49.93
CA TYR A 101 16.21 3.84 50.21
C TYR A 101 17.66 3.82 50.72
N LEU A 102 18.56 4.57 50.08
CA LEU A 102 19.95 4.64 50.50
C LEU A 102 20.12 5.39 51.82
N ALA A 103 19.34 6.46 52.04
CA ALA A 103 19.39 7.24 53.28
C ALA A 103 18.87 6.46 54.50
N ALA A 104 17.99 5.49 54.29
CA ALA A 104 17.53 4.56 55.32
C ALA A 104 18.56 3.46 55.66
N GLY A 105 19.69 3.41 54.98
CA GLY A 105 20.77 2.45 55.29
C GLY A 105 20.54 1.03 54.76
N TYR A 106 19.56 0.83 53.87
CA TYR A 106 19.28 -0.49 53.29
C TYR A 106 20.42 -0.99 52.38
N PRO A 107 20.47 -2.31 52.09
CA PRO A 107 21.57 -2.93 51.34
C PRO A 107 21.63 -2.44 49.90
N TYR A 108 22.84 -2.25 49.38
CA TYR A 108 23.05 -1.98 47.97
C TYR A 108 22.61 -3.17 47.13
N GLY A 109 22.03 -2.88 45.97
CA GLY A 109 21.55 -3.89 45.05
C GLY A 109 21.22 -3.28 43.69
N PRO A 110 20.53 -4.03 42.81
CA PRO A 110 20.07 -3.54 41.52
C PRO A 110 18.99 -2.44 41.58
N ILE A 111 18.79 -1.77 42.72
CA ILE A 111 17.88 -0.63 42.87
C ILE A 111 18.15 0.53 41.89
N PHE A 112 19.42 0.72 41.52
CA PHE A 112 19.84 1.72 40.55
C PHE A 112 19.30 1.46 39.15
N LEU A 113 18.90 0.22 38.82
CA LEU A 113 18.37 -0.13 37.49
C LEU A 113 17.15 0.73 37.12
N SER A 114 16.27 1.02 38.07
CA SER A 114 15.14 1.94 37.87
C SER A 114 15.60 3.33 37.45
N VAL A 115 16.64 3.87 38.09
CA VAL A 115 17.19 5.19 37.78
C VAL A 115 17.84 5.18 36.41
N VAL A 116 18.62 4.14 36.07
CA VAL A 116 19.24 3.97 34.73
C VAL A 116 18.17 4.02 33.64
N LEU A 117 17.10 3.24 33.78
CA LEU A 117 16.02 3.18 32.80
C LEU A 117 15.21 4.48 32.74
N ALA A 118 15.00 5.16 33.88
CA ALA A 118 14.33 6.44 33.93
C ALA A 118 15.16 7.56 33.26
N CYS A 119 16.46 7.61 33.53
CA CYS A 119 17.41 8.52 32.89
C CYS A 119 17.47 8.27 31.38
N PHE A 120 17.59 7.00 30.96
CA PHE A 120 17.57 6.63 29.56
C PHE A 120 16.28 7.10 28.87
N SER A 121 15.12 6.88 29.49
CA SER A 121 13.84 7.34 28.95
C SER A 121 13.79 8.87 28.88
N ALA A 122 14.21 9.58 29.91
CA ALA A 122 14.22 11.04 29.93
C ALA A 122 15.16 11.64 28.87
N VAL A 123 16.39 11.11 28.72
CA VAL A 123 17.36 11.57 27.70
C VAL A 123 16.84 11.30 26.30
N THR A 124 16.35 10.09 26.03
CA THR A 124 15.80 9.74 24.71
C THR A 124 14.50 10.48 24.37
N SER A 125 13.77 10.95 25.37
CA SER A 125 12.61 11.86 25.21
C SER A 125 12.97 13.36 25.22
N GLY A 126 14.26 13.73 25.10
CA GLY A 126 14.70 15.12 24.99
C GLY A 126 14.82 15.90 26.31
N HIS A 127 14.59 15.26 27.45
CA HIS A 127 14.60 15.88 28.78
C HIS A 127 15.94 15.71 29.51
N ARG A 128 17.07 15.80 28.78
CA ARG A 128 18.42 15.54 29.33
C ARG A 128 18.77 16.38 30.56
N ARG A 129 18.39 17.65 30.59
CA ARG A 129 18.64 18.55 31.73
C ARG A 129 17.98 18.04 33.01
N ALA A 130 16.75 17.51 32.89
CA ALA A 130 16.03 16.93 34.02
C ALA A 130 16.68 15.61 34.49
N ALA A 131 17.14 14.77 33.55
CA ALA A 131 17.86 13.55 33.91
C ALA A 131 19.18 13.86 34.64
N TRP A 132 19.96 14.81 34.13
CA TRP A 132 21.24 15.20 34.72
C TRP A 132 21.07 15.90 36.07
N SER A 133 20.08 16.79 36.19
CA SER A 133 19.81 17.46 37.47
C SER A 133 19.29 16.49 38.53
N ALA A 134 18.43 15.52 38.15
CA ALA A 134 17.94 14.50 39.08
C ALA A 134 19.06 13.58 39.57
N VAL A 135 19.93 13.11 38.67
CA VAL A 135 21.10 12.29 39.03
C VAL A 135 22.09 13.08 39.88
N GLY A 136 22.41 14.31 39.49
CA GLY A 136 23.30 15.19 40.27
C GLY A 136 22.75 15.46 41.68
N LEU A 137 21.44 15.70 41.81
CA LEU A 137 20.79 15.88 43.11
C LEU A 137 20.81 14.61 43.95
N THR A 138 20.60 13.43 43.33
CA THR A 138 20.68 12.12 44.00
C THR A 138 22.09 11.89 44.54
N TRP A 139 23.11 12.17 43.72
CA TRP A 139 24.50 12.03 44.13
C TRP A 139 24.88 13.01 45.24
N LEU A 140 24.47 14.28 45.13
CA LEU A 140 24.67 15.28 46.17
C LEU A 140 23.99 14.89 47.49
N ALA A 141 22.74 14.40 47.42
CA ALA A 141 22.00 13.94 48.59
C ALA A 141 22.69 12.71 49.22
N HIS A 142 23.15 11.75 48.42
CA HIS A 142 23.90 10.61 48.91
C HIS A 142 25.20 11.04 49.61
N ALA A 143 26.01 11.89 48.96
CA ALA A 143 27.24 12.41 49.53
C ALA A 143 26.99 13.16 50.85
N LEU A 144 25.94 13.99 50.91
CA LEU A 144 25.53 14.71 52.13
C LEU A 144 25.15 13.74 53.25
N VAL A 145 24.37 12.72 52.94
CA VAL A 145 23.97 11.70 53.93
C VAL A 145 25.20 10.94 54.43
N THR A 146 25.98 10.35 53.53
CA THR A 146 27.09 9.45 53.85
C THR A 146 28.28 10.16 54.52
N HIS A 147 28.61 11.40 54.13
CA HIS A 147 29.79 12.12 54.64
C HIS A 147 29.46 13.19 55.68
N TRP A 148 28.20 13.64 55.72
CA TRP A 148 27.80 14.77 56.56
C TRP A 148 26.75 14.43 57.59
N LEU A 149 25.75 13.62 57.27
CA LEU A 149 24.64 13.34 58.19
C LEU A 149 24.91 12.13 59.08
N TYR A 150 25.51 11.06 58.55
CA TYR A 150 25.85 9.85 59.31
C TYR A 150 26.84 10.10 60.45
N ARG A 151 27.68 11.14 60.37
CA ARG A 151 28.55 11.54 61.49
C ARG A 151 27.78 12.03 62.72
N TRP A 152 26.50 12.38 62.57
CA TRP A 152 25.63 12.93 63.62
C TRP A 152 24.44 12.02 63.98
N LEU A 153 24.24 10.88 63.29
CA LEU A 153 23.15 9.93 63.58
C LEU A 153 23.69 8.70 64.35
N PRO A 154 22.96 8.18 65.36
CA PRO A 154 23.30 6.92 66.02
C PRO A 154 23.08 5.71 65.09
N PRO A 155 23.87 4.62 65.22
CA PRO A 155 24.96 4.39 66.19
C PRO A 155 26.26 5.07 65.76
N GLY A 156 26.98 5.67 66.71
CA GLY A 156 28.29 6.25 66.47
C GLY A 156 29.34 5.17 66.22
N GLY A 157 29.90 5.13 65.02
CA GLY A 157 30.93 4.14 64.64
C GLY A 157 31.16 4.02 63.13
N ASP A 158 30.20 4.42 62.32
CA ASP A 158 30.32 4.37 60.86
C ASP A 158 31.21 5.52 60.36
N GLY A 159 32.43 5.18 59.93
CA GLY A 159 33.31 6.10 59.21
C GLY A 159 32.72 6.48 57.85
N ALA A 160 33.14 7.63 57.31
CA ALA A 160 32.76 8.03 55.96
C ALA A 160 33.06 6.89 54.96
N ALA A 161 32.09 6.58 54.10
CA ALA A 161 32.31 5.57 53.05
C ALA A 161 33.61 5.90 52.30
N GLY A 162 34.41 4.88 52.02
CA GLY A 162 35.69 5.09 51.35
C GLY A 162 35.49 5.79 50.00
N TRP A 163 36.28 6.83 49.72
CA TRP A 163 36.23 7.60 48.47
C TRP A 163 36.20 6.73 47.20
N TRP A 164 36.77 5.53 47.27
CA TRP A 164 36.71 4.53 46.19
C TRP A 164 35.28 4.11 45.81
N GLN A 165 34.38 3.97 46.79
CA GLN A 165 32.98 3.62 46.56
C GLN A 165 32.24 4.77 45.84
N GLU A 166 32.49 6.01 46.24
CA GLU A 166 31.95 7.21 45.57
C GLU A 166 32.48 7.36 44.15
N MET A 167 33.77 7.09 43.92
CA MET A 167 34.36 7.07 42.58
C MET A 167 33.75 5.96 41.72
N GLY A 168 33.48 4.78 42.29
CA GLY A 168 32.79 3.69 41.60
C GLY A 168 31.37 4.06 41.17
N ILE A 169 30.60 4.71 42.05
CA ILE A 169 29.25 5.19 41.73
C ILE A 169 29.30 6.29 40.65
N ALA A 170 30.22 7.24 40.77
CA ALA A 170 30.41 8.30 39.78
C ALA A 170 30.79 7.75 38.40
N ALA A 171 31.72 6.78 38.35
CA ALA A 171 32.09 6.08 37.12
C ALA A 171 30.90 5.34 36.49
N TRP A 172 30.10 4.64 37.30
CA TRP A 172 28.89 3.96 36.83
C TRP A 172 27.84 4.93 36.29
N VAL A 173 27.61 6.05 36.96
CA VAL A 173 26.73 7.13 36.47
C VAL A 173 27.22 7.64 35.12
N LEU A 174 28.53 7.89 34.98
CA LEU A 174 29.13 8.34 33.73
C LEU A 174 28.89 7.34 32.58
N VAL A 175 29.04 6.04 32.84
CA VAL A 175 28.75 4.98 31.87
C VAL A 175 27.29 5.00 31.43
N VAL A 176 26.35 5.13 32.37
CA VAL A 176 24.91 5.22 32.08
C VAL A 176 24.58 6.44 31.23
N LEU A 177 25.19 7.59 31.52
CA LEU A 177 25.04 8.81 30.74
C LEU A 177 25.60 8.65 29.33
N ALA A 178 26.81 8.08 29.20
CA ALA A 178 27.44 7.84 27.91
C ALA A 178 26.63 6.88 27.04
N LEU A 179 26.13 5.76 27.61
CA LEU A 179 25.28 4.81 26.91
C LEU A 179 23.95 5.42 26.48
N SER A 180 23.35 6.27 27.32
CA SER A 180 22.09 6.96 27.02
C SER A 180 22.25 7.94 25.86
N GLU A 181 23.32 8.73 25.84
CA GLU A 181 23.61 9.64 24.72
C GLU A 181 23.99 8.88 23.45
N LEU A 182 24.77 7.80 23.55
CA LEU A 182 25.09 6.95 22.39
C LEU A 182 23.83 6.36 21.75
N ALA A 183 22.90 5.86 22.58
CA ALA A 183 21.63 5.33 22.10
C ALA A 183 20.75 6.40 21.46
N ARG A 184 20.73 7.62 22.02
CA ARG A 184 20.05 8.78 21.42
C ARG A 184 20.64 9.11 20.05
N LEU A 185 21.97 9.23 19.94
CA LEU A 185 22.65 9.51 18.67
C LEU A 185 22.39 8.42 17.63
N ARG A 186 22.39 7.14 18.02
CA ARG A 186 22.03 6.03 17.12
C ARG A 186 20.60 6.14 16.63
N ARG A 187 19.64 6.46 17.50
CA ARG A 187 18.23 6.67 17.10
C ARG A 187 18.07 7.85 16.16
N GLU A 188 18.72 8.97 16.44
CA GLU A 188 18.69 10.16 15.57
C GLU A 188 19.26 9.85 14.18
N ARG A 189 20.36 9.10 14.10
CA ARG A 189 20.93 8.64 12.81
C ARG A 189 19.96 7.74 12.04
N LEU A 190 19.38 6.73 12.69
CA LEU A 190 18.41 5.84 12.04
C LEU A 190 17.17 6.57 11.54
N VAL A 191 16.69 7.58 12.27
CA VAL A 191 15.57 8.42 11.83
C VAL A 191 15.98 9.27 10.62
N ARG A 192 17.17 9.88 10.65
CA ARG A 192 17.69 10.66 9.51
C ARG A 192 17.85 9.80 8.26
N GLU A 193 18.48 8.63 8.37
CA GLU A 193 18.63 7.69 7.25
C GLU A 193 17.28 7.28 6.66
N ARG A 194 16.25 7.09 7.49
CA ARG A 194 14.89 6.79 6.99
C ARG A 194 14.31 7.96 6.21
N VAL A 195 14.40 9.18 6.75
CA VAL A 195 13.93 10.38 6.07
C VAL A 195 14.69 10.60 4.75
N GLU A 196 16.00 10.42 4.75
CA GLU A 196 16.84 10.53 3.54
C GLU A 196 16.46 9.49 2.49
N ARG A 197 16.20 8.24 2.89
CA ARG A 197 15.71 7.20 1.97
C ARG A 197 14.35 7.55 1.38
N GLU A 198 13.40 8.00 2.19
CA GLU A 198 12.07 8.42 1.71
C GLU A 198 12.16 9.60 0.74
N VAL A 199 13.04 10.57 1.01
CA VAL A 199 13.30 11.70 0.10
C VAL A 199 13.95 11.23 -1.20
N ALA A 200 14.93 10.31 -1.12
CA ALA A 200 15.59 9.76 -2.30
C ALA A 200 14.63 8.95 -3.19
N GLU A 201 13.73 8.16 -2.59
CA GLU A 201 12.69 7.42 -3.32
C GLU A 201 11.72 8.36 -4.03
N ARG A 202 11.29 9.43 -3.37
CA ARG A 202 10.44 10.47 -4.00
C ARG A 202 11.14 11.15 -5.17
N ARG A 203 12.40 11.55 -5.00
CA ARG A 203 13.19 12.16 -6.07
C ARG A 203 13.32 11.24 -7.28
N ARG A 204 13.60 9.95 -7.07
CA ARG A 204 13.66 8.97 -8.16
C ARG A 204 12.33 8.83 -8.89
N ALA A 205 11.22 8.80 -8.15
CA ALA A 205 9.88 8.75 -8.75
C ALA A 205 9.55 10.01 -9.57
N ASP A 206 9.96 11.19 -9.10
CA ASP A 206 9.75 12.45 -9.81
C ASP A 206 10.63 12.55 -11.07
N GLU A 207 11.91 12.13 -10.99
CA GLU A 207 12.81 12.03 -12.14
C GLU A 207 12.26 11.09 -13.21
N GLU A 208 11.72 9.94 -12.80
CA GLU A 208 11.08 8.97 -13.68
C GLU A 208 9.87 9.57 -14.39
N ARG A 209 8.99 10.27 -13.65
CA ARG A 209 7.82 10.96 -14.23
C ARG A 209 8.23 12.01 -15.26
N LEU A 210 9.28 12.78 -14.99
CA LEU A 210 9.81 13.77 -15.93
C LEU A 210 10.45 13.13 -17.16
N ARG A 211 11.05 11.94 -17.02
CA ARG A 211 11.57 11.17 -18.16
C ARG A 211 10.44 10.71 -19.06
N ILE A 212 9.42 10.06 -18.49
CA ILE A 212 8.21 9.60 -19.21
C ILE A 212 7.53 10.78 -19.91
N ALA A 213 7.36 11.92 -19.22
CA ALA A 213 6.73 13.09 -19.81
C ALA A 213 7.50 13.62 -21.04
N ARG A 214 8.84 13.59 -21.02
CA ARG A 214 9.67 13.96 -22.17
C ARG A 214 9.55 12.97 -23.32
N GLU A 215 9.63 11.68 -23.03
CA GLU A 215 9.49 10.62 -24.04
C GLU A 215 8.11 10.67 -24.73
N LEU A 216 7.04 10.88 -23.95
CA LEU A 216 5.71 11.12 -24.49
C LEU A 216 5.63 12.41 -25.32
N HIS A 217 6.26 13.49 -24.85
CA HIS A 217 6.26 14.76 -25.57
C HIS A 217 6.98 14.65 -26.91
N ASP A 218 8.12 13.97 -26.98
CA ASP A 218 8.91 13.81 -28.20
C ASP A 218 8.14 13.03 -29.27
N VAL A 219 7.50 11.90 -28.88
CA VAL A 219 6.64 11.09 -29.76
C VAL A 219 5.45 11.90 -30.28
N LEU A 220 4.76 12.61 -29.38
CA LEU A 220 3.60 13.42 -29.73
C LEU A 220 3.98 14.59 -30.64
N ALA A 221 5.06 15.30 -30.33
CA ALA A 221 5.53 16.44 -31.10
C ALA A 221 5.90 16.04 -32.53
N HIS A 222 6.60 14.92 -32.69
CA HIS A 222 6.94 14.40 -34.01
C HIS A 222 5.70 14.04 -34.84
N SER A 223 4.78 13.29 -34.23
CA SER A 223 3.55 12.82 -34.91
C SER A 223 2.64 13.98 -35.30
N ILE A 224 2.47 14.97 -34.41
CA ILE A 224 1.68 16.18 -34.70
C ILE A 224 2.32 16.98 -35.83
N SER A 225 3.64 17.08 -35.89
CA SER A 225 4.34 17.78 -36.96
C SER A 225 4.08 17.13 -38.32
N VAL A 226 4.21 15.80 -38.43
CA VAL A 226 3.92 15.04 -39.66
C VAL A 226 2.46 15.21 -40.07
N ILE A 227 1.52 15.10 -39.12
CA ILE A 227 0.09 15.29 -39.39
C ILE A 227 -0.18 16.69 -39.92
N ASN A 228 0.41 17.74 -39.31
CA ASN A 228 0.20 19.12 -39.71
C ASN A 228 0.73 19.40 -41.12
N VAL A 229 1.94 18.92 -41.43
CA VAL A 229 2.54 19.07 -42.78
C VAL A 229 1.69 18.35 -43.83
N GLN A 230 1.30 17.09 -43.57
CA GLN A 230 0.49 16.31 -44.51
C GLN A 230 -0.92 16.88 -44.67
N ALA A 231 -1.50 17.44 -43.61
CA ALA A 231 -2.80 18.11 -43.68
C ALA A 231 -2.74 19.36 -44.57
N GLY A 232 -1.66 20.15 -44.48
CA GLY A 232 -1.40 21.28 -45.37
C GLY A 232 -1.28 20.86 -46.84
N VAL A 233 -0.53 19.78 -47.12
CA VAL A 233 -0.40 19.22 -48.48
C VAL A 233 -1.75 18.72 -49.01
N GLY A 234 -2.50 17.97 -48.19
CA GLY A 234 -3.82 17.46 -48.57
C GLY A 234 -4.83 18.55 -48.87
N LEU A 235 -4.82 19.66 -48.11
CA LEU A 235 -5.70 20.81 -48.34
C LEU A 235 -5.32 21.58 -49.61
N ALA A 236 -4.03 21.77 -49.88
CA ALA A 236 -3.56 22.50 -51.05
C ALA A 236 -3.85 21.78 -52.38
N LEU A 237 -3.86 20.44 -52.36
CA LEU A 237 -3.99 19.61 -53.56
C LEU A 237 -5.39 19.02 -53.74
N LEU A 238 -6.34 19.29 -52.85
CA LEU A 238 -7.66 18.63 -52.82
C LEU A 238 -8.40 18.72 -54.17
N ASP A 239 -8.36 19.89 -54.81
CA ASP A 239 -9.04 20.14 -56.08
C ASP A 239 -8.13 19.93 -57.32
N GLN A 240 -6.81 19.99 -57.14
CA GLN A 240 -5.83 19.97 -58.24
C GLN A 240 -5.29 18.57 -58.50
N ASP A 241 -4.99 17.81 -57.45
CA ASP A 241 -4.48 16.44 -57.50
C ASP A 241 -5.09 15.60 -56.36
N PRO A 242 -6.32 15.06 -56.59
CA PRO A 242 -7.04 14.29 -55.59
C PRO A 242 -6.34 13.00 -55.15
N GLU A 243 -5.52 12.39 -56.01
CA GLU A 243 -4.76 11.19 -55.69
C GLU A 243 -3.63 11.49 -54.70
N GLN A 244 -2.95 12.62 -54.89
CA GLN A 244 -1.91 13.07 -53.96
C GLN A 244 -2.53 13.53 -52.62
N ALA A 245 -3.71 14.15 -52.63
CA ALA A 245 -4.47 14.46 -51.42
C ALA A 245 -4.91 13.20 -50.65
N ARG A 246 -5.39 12.15 -51.36
CA ARG A 246 -5.72 10.84 -50.77
C ARG A 246 -4.50 10.17 -50.15
N THR A 247 -3.33 10.31 -50.76
CA THR A 247 -2.06 9.82 -50.22
C THR A 247 -1.71 10.52 -48.90
N ALA A 248 -1.81 11.86 -48.86
CA ALA A 248 -1.56 12.64 -47.65
C ALA A 248 -2.50 12.25 -46.49
N LEU A 249 -3.80 12.07 -46.76
CA LEU A 249 -4.78 11.59 -45.77
C LEU A 249 -4.47 10.17 -45.25
N THR A 250 -3.95 9.30 -46.12
CA THR A 250 -3.53 7.95 -45.74
C THR A 250 -2.31 7.99 -44.82
N THR A 251 -1.35 8.87 -45.09
CA THR A 251 -0.19 9.12 -44.23
C THR A 251 -0.61 9.65 -42.86
N ILE A 252 -1.55 10.62 -42.80
CA ILE A 252 -2.12 11.12 -41.53
C ILE A 252 -2.75 9.99 -40.73
N LYS A 253 -3.54 9.12 -41.38
CA LYS A 253 -4.16 7.96 -40.74
C LYS A 253 -3.12 6.98 -40.17
N GLY A 254 -2.04 6.74 -40.92
CA GLY A 254 -0.91 5.91 -40.48
C GLY A 254 -0.22 6.50 -39.24
N ALA A 255 0.27 7.74 -39.35
CA ALA A 255 0.96 8.45 -38.27
C ALA A 255 0.11 8.56 -36.99
N SER A 256 -1.20 8.83 -37.13
CA SER A 256 -2.12 8.88 -35.99
C SER A 256 -2.27 7.53 -35.28
N LYS A 257 -2.28 6.43 -36.05
CA LYS A 257 -2.40 5.07 -35.51
C LYS A 257 -1.12 4.65 -34.78
N GLU A 258 0.03 4.98 -35.34
CA GLU A 258 1.35 4.71 -34.76
C GLU A 258 1.53 5.47 -33.45
N ALA A 259 1.31 6.79 -33.44
CA ALA A 259 1.40 7.63 -32.24
C ALA A 259 0.50 7.13 -31.10
N LEU A 260 -0.74 6.73 -31.41
CA LEU A 260 -1.66 6.20 -30.40
C LEU A 260 -1.20 4.84 -29.87
N GLY A 261 -0.55 4.03 -30.71
CA GLY A 261 0.06 2.76 -30.32
C GLY A 261 1.21 2.95 -29.34
N GLU A 262 2.12 3.86 -29.65
CA GLU A 262 3.29 4.17 -28.81
C GLU A 262 2.87 4.75 -27.44
N VAL A 263 1.92 5.69 -27.42
CA VAL A 263 1.38 6.24 -26.16
C VAL A 263 0.73 5.14 -25.31
N ARG A 264 -0.02 4.22 -25.92
CA ARG A 264 -0.62 3.08 -25.18
C ARG A 264 0.44 2.16 -24.61
N GLN A 265 1.50 1.88 -25.36
CA GLN A 265 2.61 1.04 -24.88
C GLN A 265 3.32 1.65 -23.67
N VAL A 266 3.57 2.96 -23.68
CA VAL A 266 4.14 3.69 -22.53
C VAL A 266 3.16 3.69 -21.34
N LEU A 267 1.86 3.88 -21.57
CA LEU A 267 0.86 3.84 -20.50
C LEU A 267 0.66 2.43 -19.92
N ASP A 268 0.73 1.39 -20.75
CA ASP A 268 0.63 0.00 -20.33
C ASP A 268 1.87 -0.44 -19.54
N SER A 269 3.07 0.08 -19.86
CA SER A 269 4.29 -0.21 -19.08
C SER A 269 4.27 0.44 -17.69
N LEU A 270 3.56 1.56 -17.53
CA LEU A 270 3.33 2.23 -16.24
C LEU A 270 2.22 1.57 -15.42
N ARG A 271 1.45 0.69 -16.05
CA ARG A 271 0.40 -0.07 -15.39
C ARG A 271 1.05 -1.23 -14.63
N THR A 272 0.91 -1.23 -13.31
CA THR A 272 1.37 -2.35 -12.49
C THR A 272 0.68 -3.64 -12.97
N PRO A 273 1.42 -4.72 -13.31
CA PRO A 273 0.82 -6.01 -13.61
C PRO A 273 0.02 -6.47 -12.39
N GLY A 274 -1.29 -6.59 -12.54
CA GLY A 274 -2.22 -6.92 -11.45
C GLY A 274 -3.05 -5.75 -10.88
N SER A 275 -2.93 -4.53 -11.42
CA SER A 275 -3.92 -3.48 -11.14
C SER A 275 -5.27 -3.86 -11.76
N ALA A 276 -6.14 -4.47 -10.95
CA ALA A 276 -7.50 -4.83 -11.34
C ALA A 276 -8.20 -3.60 -11.96
N PRO A 277 -8.92 -3.76 -13.09
CA PRO A 277 -9.70 -2.67 -13.67
C PRO A 277 -10.61 -2.05 -12.61
N ARG A 278 -10.72 -0.70 -12.58
CA ARG A 278 -11.55 0.04 -11.59
C ARG A 278 -13.06 -0.16 -11.76
N SER A 279 -13.47 -1.09 -12.60
CA SER A 279 -14.84 -1.60 -12.71
C SER A 279 -14.74 -3.11 -12.90
N PRO A 280 -15.65 -3.91 -12.33
CA PRO A 280 -15.72 -5.33 -12.64
C PRO A 280 -15.66 -5.52 -14.16
N ALA A 281 -14.86 -6.48 -14.63
CA ALA A 281 -14.70 -6.72 -16.05
C ALA A 281 -16.08 -6.92 -16.68
N PRO A 282 -16.36 -6.31 -17.85
CA PRO A 282 -17.68 -6.39 -18.46
C PRO A 282 -18.01 -7.86 -18.78
N GLY A 283 -19.14 -8.33 -18.26
CA GLY A 283 -19.67 -9.67 -18.48
C GLY A 283 -20.81 -9.68 -19.47
N LEU A 284 -21.43 -10.85 -19.66
CA LEU A 284 -22.60 -11.02 -20.51
C LEU A 284 -23.82 -10.23 -20.03
N ASP A 285 -23.85 -9.81 -18.78
CA ASP A 285 -24.85 -8.90 -18.22
C ASP A 285 -24.90 -7.54 -18.94
N ARG A 286 -23.79 -7.14 -19.58
CA ARG A 286 -23.66 -5.89 -20.34
C ARG A 286 -23.90 -6.03 -21.84
N VAL A 287 -24.31 -7.21 -22.32
CA VAL A 287 -24.74 -7.39 -23.72
C VAL A 287 -25.85 -6.40 -24.16
N PRO A 288 -26.83 -6.03 -23.31
CA PRO A 288 -27.80 -4.99 -23.66
C PRO A 288 -27.15 -3.66 -24.10
N GLU A 289 -26.05 -3.24 -23.47
CA GLU A 289 -25.33 -2.02 -23.86
C GLU A 289 -24.72 -2.12 -25.26
N LEU A 290 -24.24 -3.31 -25.65
CA LEU A 290 -23.74 -3.55 -27.00
C LEU A 290 -24.88 -3.46 -28.03
N THR A 291 -26.10 -3.87 -27.66
CA THR A 291 -27.27 -3.77 -28.55
C THR A 291 -27.73 -2.33 -28.74
N GLU A 292 -27.65 -1.49 -27.71
CA GLU A 292 -27.93 -0.07 -27.82
C GLU A 292 -26.93 0.63 -28.74
N GLN A 293 -25.63 0.31 -28.60
CA GLN A 293 -24.57 0.82 -29.47
C GLN A 293 -24.77 0.37 -30.93
N ALA A 294 -25.14 -0.89 -31.15
CA ALA A 294 -25.43 -1.41 -32.48
C ALA A 294 -26.68 -0.75 -33.11
N ALA A 295 -27.72 -0.50 -32.30
CA ALA A 295 -28.92 0.20 -32.74
C ALA A 295 -28.62 1.65 -33.16
N ALA A 296 -27.74 2.34 -32.43
CA ALA A 296 -27.26 3.67 -32.81
C ALA A 296 -26.48 3.67 -34.14
N ALA A 297 -25.86 2.54 -34.50
CA ALA A 297 -25.19 2.32 -35.78
C ALA A 297 -26.14 1.79 -36.88
N GLY A 298 -27.45 1.70 -36.62
CA GLY A 298 -28.47 1.27 -37.59
C GLY A 298 -28.72 -0.24 -37.66
N LEU A 299 -28.12 -1.04 -36.78
CA LEU A 299 -28.28 -2.49 -36.72
C LEU A 299 -29.27 -2.88 -35.61
N ARG A 300 -30.41 -3.51 -35.96
CA ARG A 300 -31.35 -4.02 -34.97
C ARG A 300 -30.86 -5.35 -34.40
N VAL A 301 -30.55 -5.41 -33.12
CA VAL A 301 -30.07 -6.63 -32.47
C VAL A 301 -31.15 -7.26 -31.58
N GLU A 302 -31.52 -8.50 -31.87
CA GLU A 302 -32.40 -9.32 -31.01
C GLU A 302 -31.55 -10.22 -30.10
N VAL A 303 -31.71 -10.12 -28.77
CA VAL A 303 -30.99 -10.99 -27.82
C VAL A 303 -31.95 -12.00 -27.21
N ARG A 304 -31.59 -13.28 -27.26
CA ARG A 304 -32.31 -14.36 -26.59
C ARG A 304 -31.36 -15.10 -25.65
N THR A 305 -31.80 -15.30 -24.40
CA THR A 305 -31.11 -16.16 -23.44
C THR A 305 -31.93 -17.41 -23.22
N GLU A 306 -31.32 -18.57 -23.38
CA GLU A 306 -31.95 -19.88 -23.26
C GLU A 306 -31.26 -20.71 -22.16
N GLY A 307 -32.05 -21.45 -21.39
CA GLY A 307 -31.56 -22.25 -20.26
C GLY A 307 -31.42 -21.44 -18.97
N ARG A 308 -31.05 -22.14 -17.88
CA ARG A 308 -30.72 -21.50 -16.59
C ARG A 308 -29.33 -20.89 -16.71
N ARG A 309 -29.17 -19.62 -16.32
CA ARG A 309 -27.85 -18.96 -16.30
C ARG A 309 -26.88 -19.79 -15.47
N ALA A 310 -25.81 -20.24 -16.11
CA ALA A 310 -24.72 -20.95 -15.46
C ALA A 310 -23.74 -19.95 -14.83
N ASP A 311 -23.13 -20.34 -13.71
CA ASP A 311 -22.07 -19.56 -13.06
C ASP A 311 -20.78 -19.67 -13.89
N LEU A 312 -20.51 -18.61 -14.67
CA LEU A 312 -19.30 -18.49 -15.46
C LEU A 312 -18.15 -18.00 -14.58
N SER A 313 -16.94 -18.52 -14.81
CA SER A 313 -15.75 -17.86 -14.27
C SER A 313 -15.66 -16.43 -14.84
N PRO A 314 -15.15 -15.44 -14.08
CA PRO A 314 -15.02 -14.06 -14.57
C PRO A 314 -14.25 -13.94 -15.89
N GLY A 315 -13.30 -14.83 -16.14
CA GLY A 315 -12.55 -14.90 -17.38
C GLY A 315 -13.40 -15.41 -18.56
N ALA A 316 -14.19 -16.46 -18.35
CA ALA A 316 -15.07 -17.03 -19.38
C ALA A 316 -16.20 -16.06 -19.75
N ASP A 317 -16.75 -15.35 -18.76
CA ASP A 317 -17.78 -14.33 -18.96
C ASP A 317 -17.26 -13.15 -19.80
N LEU A 318 -16.07 -12.65 -19.47
CA LEU A 318 -15.40 -11.61 -20.27
C LEU A 318 -15.06 -12.08 -21.69
N ALA A 319 -14.59 -13.32 -21.84
CA ALA A 319 -14.28 -13.89 -23.15
C ALA A 319 -15.53 -13.97 -24.04
N ALA A 320 -16.65 -14.45 -23.48
CA ALA A 320 -17.94 -14.49 -24.16
C ALA A 320 -18.41 -13.08 -24.56
N PHE A 321 -18.36 -12.12 -23.63
CA PHE A 321 -18.69 -10.72 -23.92
C PHE A 321 -17.86 -10.14 -25.07
N ARG A 322 -16.55 -10.37 -25.08
CA ARG A 322 -15.65 -9.88 -26.15
C ARG A 322 -15.89 -10.56 -27.49
N ILE A 323 -16.32 -11.83 -27.49
CA ILE A 323 -16.72 -12.52 -28.73
C ILE A 323 -17.99 -11.88 -29.30
N VAL A 324 -19.01 -11.62 -28.47
CA VAL A 324 -20.24 -10.93 -28.91
C VAL A 324 -19.92 -9.52 -29.44
N GLN A 325 -19.07 -8.77 -28.73
CA GLN A 325 -18.66 -7.42 -29.14
C GLN A 325 -17.96 -7.41 -30.50
N GLU A 326 -16.97 -8.28 -30.70
CA GLU A 326 -16.23 -8.36 -31.96
C GLU A 326 -17.15 -8.82 -33.10
N ALA A 327 -18.03 -9.79 -32.85
CA ALA A 327 -19.00 -10.28 -33.83
C ALA A 327 -19.97 -9.17 -34.29
N LEU A 328 -20.59 -8.43 -33.37
CA LEU A 328 -21.46 -7.30 -33.71
C LEU A 328 -20.71 -6.18 -34.45
N THR A 329 -19.47 -5.92 -34.05
CA THR A 329 -18.61 -4.95 -34.76
C THR A 329 -18.34 -5.40 -36.19
N ASN A 330 -18.12 -6.71 -36.41
CA ASN A 330 -17.93 -7.27 -37.74
C ASN A 330 -19.19 -7.15 -38.59
N VAL A 331 -20.38 -7.40 -38.03
CA VAL A 331 -21.66 -7.20 -38.73
C VAL A 331 -21.79 -5.74 -39.17
N ILE A 332 -21.56 -4.77 -38.28
CA ILE A 332 -21.65 -3.33 -38.60
C ILE A 332 -20.63 -2.92 -39.68
N ARG A 333 -19.42 -3.48 -39.66
CA ARG A 333 -18.34 -3.07 -40.58
C ARG A 333 -18.34 -3.80 -41.92
N HIS A 334 -18.83 -5.03 -41.95
CA HIS A 334 -18.60 -5.95 -43.07
C HIS A 334 -19.88 -6.56 -43.64
N SER A 335 -21.01 -6.49 -42.94
CA SER A 335 -22.30 -6.95 -43.47
C SER A 335 -23.16 -5.75 -43.87
N GLU A 336 -23.96 -5.92 -44.93
CA GLU A 336 -25.05 -4.99 -45.27
C GLU A 336 -26.35 -5.36 -44.52
N ALA A 337 -26.24 -6.12 -43.43
CA ALA A 337 -27.36 -6.57 -42.61
C ALA A 337 -28.04 -5.39 -41.89
N ARG A 338 -29.35 -5.49 -41.72
CA ARG A 338 -30.15 -4.54 -40.93
C ARG A 338 -30.60 -5.16 -39.61
N GLY A 339 -30.46 -6.47 -39.47
CA GLY A 339 -30.79 -7.26 -38.30
C GLY A 339 -29.67 -8.21 -37.92
N ALA A 340 -29.47 -8.37 -36.62
CA ALA A 340 -28.66 -9.44 -36.06
C ALA A 340 -29.39 -10.10 -34.89
N ARG A 341 -29.14 -11.39 -34.70
CA ARG A 341 -29.67 -12.18 -33.58
C ARG A 341 -28.52 -12.74 -32.76
N VAL A 342 -28.51 -12.45 -31.47
CA VAL A 342 -27.59 -13.01 -30.48
C VAL A 342 -28.35 -14.01 -29.62
N VAL A 343 -27.90 -15.26 -29.61
CA VAL A 343 -28.47 -16.32 -28.76
C VAL A 343 -27.41 -16.80 -27.77
N LEU A 344 -27.71 -16.67 -26.48
CA LEU A 344 -26.91 -17.16 -25.36
C LEU A 344 -27.61 -18.39 -24.78
N ARG A 345 -27.15 -19.59 -25.13
CA ARG A 345 -27.71 -20.86 -24.64
C ARG A 345 -26.80 -21.44 -23.55
N HIS A 346 -27.29 -21.42 -22.31
CA HIS A 346 -26.63 -22.06 -21.17
C HIS A 346 -27.03 -23.54 -21.13
N GLY A 347 -26.12 -24.41 -21.57
CA GLY A 347 -26.26 -25.87 -21.45
C GLY A 347 -25.63 -26.40 -20.15
N ALA A 348 -25.76 -27.71 -19.90
CA ALA A 348 -25.18 -28.34 -18.71
C ALA A 348 -23.64 -28.30 -18.67
N ASN A 349 -22.99 -28.42 -19.83
CA ASN A 349 -21.51 -28.56 -19.92
C ASN A 349 -20.83 -27.43 -20.71
N ALA A 350 -21.59 -26.51 -21.30
CA ALA A 350 -21.05 -25.42 -22.11
C ALA A 350 -22.05 -24.28 -22.27
N LEU A 351 -21.51 -23.06 -22.36
CA LEU A 351 -22.21 -21.90 -22.93
C LEU A 351 -22.03 -21.93 -24.45
N HIS A 352 -23.15 -21.88 -25.16
CA HIS A 352 -23.18 -21.69 -26.61
C HIS A 352 -23.62 -20.26 -26.93
N VAL A 353 -22.81 -19.56 -27.71
CA VAL A 353 -23.08 -18.20 -28.18
C VAL A 353 -23.23 -18.25 -29.69
N SER A 354 -24.39 -17.88 -30.22
CA SER A 354 -24.64 -17.74 -31.65
C SER A 354 -24.90 -16.29 -32.00
N ILE A 355 -24.22 -15.77 -33.01
CA ILE A 355 -24.49 -14.46 -33.59
C ILE A 355 -24.77 -14.66 -35.08
N ASP A 356 -25.98 -14.32 -35.48
CA ASP A 356 -26.47 -14.47 -36.84
C ASP A 356 -26.84 -13.09 -37.40
N ASP A 357 -26.39 -12.74 -38.59
CA ASP A 357 -26.91 -11.57 -39.31
C ASP A 357 -27.85 -11.97 -40.45
N ASP A 358 -28.65 -11.00 -40.92
CA ASP A 358 -29.59 -11.12 -42.03
C ASP A 358 -29.09 -10.51 -43.35
N GLY A 359 -27.78 -10.29 -43.47
CA GLY A 359 -27.17 -9.73 -44.67
C GLY A 359 -27.30 -10.63 -45.89
N PRO A 360 -27.13 -10.10 -47.12
CA PRO A 360 -27.11 -10.92 -48.32
C PRO A 360 -26.02 -12.01 -48.20
N ALA A 361 -26.31 -13.23 -48.66
CA ALA A 361 -25.29 -14.28 -48.74
C ALA A 361 -24.14 -13.74 -49.60
N SER A 362 -22.99 -13.48 -48.98
CA SER A 362 -21.79 -13.12 -49.75
C SER A 362 -21.57 -14.25 -50.76
N SER A 363 -21.69 -13.91 -52.04
CA SER A 363 -21.71 -14.85 -53.15
C SER A 363 -20.36 -15.56 -53.27
N ALA A 364 -20.20 -16.67 -52.57
CA ALA A 364 -19.16 -17.68 -52.80
C ALA A 364 -19.61 -18.73 -53.84
N ALA A 365 -20.54 -18.37 -54.73
CA ALA A 365 -21.03 -19.21 -55.82
C ALA A 365 -20.70 -18.57 -57.18
N GLY A 366 -19.42 -18.45 -57.47
CA GLY A 366 -18.86 -18.13 -58.79
C GLY A 366 -17.48 -18.77 -58.86
N GLY A 367 -17.36 -19.88 -59.60
CA GLY A 367 -16.19 -20.75 -59.58
C GLY A 367 -14.88 -20.04 -59.95
N GLY A 368 -13.84 -20.25 -59.16
CA GLY A 368 -12.47 -19.86 -59.49
C GLY A 368 -11.59 -19.65 -58.26
N ARG A 369 -10.69 -20.63 -58.02
CA ARG A 369 -9.63 -20.67 -57.00
C ARG A 369 -10.08 -20.63 -55.53
N ALA A 370 -9.62 -21.62 -54.79
CA ALA A 370 -9.53 -21.65 -53.34
C ALA A 370 -8.59 -20.54 -52.84
N ASP A 371 -9.08 -19.31 -52.83
CA ASP A 371 -8.41 -18.16 -52.23
C ASP A 371 -9.49 -17.22 -51.64
N THR A 372 -10.04 -17.59 -50.49
CA THR A 372 -11.01 -16.79 -49.73
C THR A 372 -10.96 -17.28 -48.27
N MET A 373 -10.64 -16.52 -47.23
CA MET A 373 -10.46 -15.08 -47.07
C MET A 373 -9.31 -14.87 -46.07
N SER A 374 -8.48 -13.86 -46.32
CA SER A 374 -7.58 -13.28 -45.30
C SER A 374 -8.34 -13.13 -43.98
N GLY A 375 -8.00 -13.98 -43.00
CA GLY A 375 -8.63 -13.98 -41.69
C GLY A 375 -8.32 -12.68 -40.98
N GLY A 376 -9.25 -11.73 -41.03
CA GLY A 376 -9.14 -10.48 -40.28
C GLY A 376 -8.83 -10.79 -38.80
N ASN A 377 -7.94 -10.00 -38.20
CA ASN A 377 -7.45 -10.16 -36.83
C ASN A 377 -8.58 -10.42 -35.80
N GLY A 378 -9.81 -9.96 -36.07
CA GLY A 378 -10.98 -10.21 -35.24
C GLY A 378 -11.37 -11.69 -35.10
N LEU A 379 -11.35 -12.49 -36.19
CA LEU A 379 -11.70 -13.91 -36.14
C LEU A 379 -10.64 -14.75 -35.42
N VAL A 380 -9.36 -14.41 -35.62
CA VAL A 380 -8.23 -15.02 -34.91
C VAL A 380 -8.35 -14.74 -33.41
N GLY A 381 -8.57 -13.48 -33.04
CA GLY A 381 -8.74 -13.10 -31.64
C GLY A 381 -9.96 -13.76 -30.97
N MET A 382 -11.06 -13.96 -31.70
CA MET A 382 -12.22 -14.70 -31.18
C MET A 382 -11.89 -16.17 -30.90
N ARG A 383 -11.16 -16.85 -31.79
CA ARG A 383 -10.72 -18.24 -31.59
C ARG A 383 -9.76 -18.39 -30.42
N GLU A 384 -8.77 -17.51 -30.31
CA GLU A 384 -7.80 -17.51 -29.20
C GLU A 384 -8.50 -17.34 -27.84
N ARG A 385 -9.48 -16.41 -27.77
CA ARG A 385 -10.25 -16.19 -26.55
C ARG A 385 -11.09 -17.39 -26.14
N ALA A 386 -11.71 -18.10 -27.08
CA ALA A 386 -12.45 -19.32 -26.75
C ALA A 386 -11.49 -20.48 -26.38
N ALA A 387 -10.39 -20.65 -27.12
CA ALA A 387 -9.40 -21.68 -26.87
C ALA A 387 -8.75 -21.57 -25.48
N ALA A 388 -8.59 -20.36 -24.96
CA ALA A 388 -8.10 -20.11 -23.59
C ALA A 388 -8.95 -20.79 -22.50
N PHE A 389 -10.21 -21.15 -22.80
CA PHE A 389 -11.12 -21.87 -21.91
C PHE A 389 -11.49 -23.26 -22.45
N GLY A 390 -10.70 -23.82 -23.36
CA GLY A 390 -10.98 -25.12 -24.00
C GLY A 390 -12.16 -25.08 -24.98
N GLY A 391 -12.58 -23.89 -25.38
CA GLY A 391 -13.69 -23.65 -26.29
C GLY A 391 -13.30 -23.56 -27.75
N THR A 392 -14.31 -23.40 -28.60
CA THR A 392 -14.16 -23.30 -30.06
C THR A 392 -14.97 -22.14 -30.62
N VAL A 393 -14.51 -21.57 -31.74
CA VAL A 393 -15.28 -20.59 -32.53
C VAL A 393 -15.27 -21.01 -33.99
N GLU A 394 -16.47 -21.16 -34.54
CA GLU A 394 -16.73 -21.40 -35.95
C GLU A 394 -17.43 -20.17 -36.53
N ALA A 395 -17.05 -19.80 -37.75
CA ALA A 395 -17.60 -18.63 -38.41
C ALA A 395 -17.71 -18.89 -39.91
N GLY A 396 -18.86 -18.62 -40.50
CA GLY A 396 -19.10 -18.88 -41.92
C GLY A 396 -20.44 -18.37 -42.44
N PRO A 397 -20.61 -18.34 -43.78
CA PRO A 397 -21.89 -17.99 -44.39
C PRO A 397 -22.95 -19.04 -44.05
N ARG A 398 -24.20 -18.61 -43.92
CA ARG A 398 -25.32 -19.52 -43.66
C ARG A 398 -25.96 -20.02 -44.95
N PRO A 399 -26.52 -21.24 -44.96
CA PRO A 399 -27.22 -21.79 -46.13
C PRO A 399 -28.45 -20.98 -46.54
N ASP A 400 -29.08 -20.29 -45.59
CA ASP A 400 -30.29 -19.48 -45.75
C ASP A 400 -29.99 -17.98 -45.92
N GLY A 401 -28.71 -17.60 -46.06
CA GLY A 401 -28.26 -16.22 -46.19
C GLY A 401 -27.74 -15.61 -44.87
N GLY A 402 -26.88 -14.60 -45.01
CA GLY A 402 -26.17 -13.97 -43.91
C GLY A 402 -24.92 -14.74 -43.46
N PHE A 403 -24.31 -14.28 -42.37
CA PHE A 403 -23.15 -14.89 -41.76
C PHE A 403 -23.46 -15.30 -40.31
N ARG A 404 -22.79 -16.37 -39.85
CA ARG A 404 -22.97 -16.93 -38.51
C ARG A 404 -21.63 -17.07 -37.81
N VAL A 405 -21.60 -16.66 -36.55
CA VAL A 405 -20.52 -16.95 -35.60
C VAL A 405 -21.07 -17.83 -34.48
N LEU A 406 -20.50 -19.02 -34.31
CA LEU A 406 -20.82 -19.97 -33.24
C LEU A 406 -19.62 -20.11 -32.32
N ALA A 407 -19.78 -19.75 -31.06
CA ALA A 407 -18.80 -20.00 -30.02
C ALA A 407 -19.33 -21.02 -29.00
N ARG A 408 -18.46 -21.94 -28.60
CA ARG A 408 -18.72 -22.89 -27.50
C ARG A 408 -17.66 -22.66 -26.43
N ILE A 409 -18.10 -22.33 -25.22
CA ILE A 409 -17.22 -22.15 -24.06
C ILE A 409 -17.60 -23.22 -23.02
N PRO A 410 -16.72 -24.20 -22.75
CA PRO A 410 -16.94 -25.23 -21.73
C PRO A 410 -17.23 -24.63 -20.36
N LEU A 411 -18.16 -25.25 -19.64
CA LEU A 411 -18.46 -24.96 -18.25
C LEU A 411 -17.80 -26.03 -17.38
N PRO A 412 -17.32 -25.68 -16.17
CA PRO A 412 -16.95 -26.70 -15.19
C PRO A 412 -18.18 -27.57 -14.87
N PRO A 413 -18.00 -28.87 -14.61
CA PRO A 413 -19.11 -29.75 -14.23
C PRO A 413 -19.79 -29.20 -12.97
N GLU A 414 -21.13 -29.19 -12.92
CA GLU A 414 -21.88 -28.89 -11.69
C GLU A 414 -21.40 -29.86 -10.60
N GLU A 415 -20.69 -29.35 -9.59
CA GLU A 415 -20.49 -30.08 -8.34
C GLU A 415 -21.87 -30.29 -7.73
N THR A 416 -22.40 -31.50 -7.89
CA THR A 416 -23.64 -31.91 -7.24
C THR A 416 -23.37 -31.92 -5.73
N PRO A 417 -24.18 -31.21 -4.91
CA PRO A 417 -23.91 -31.04 -3.48
C PRO A 417 -23.93 -32.34 -2.67
#